data_AF-A0A2N7WAB4-F1
#
_entry.id   AF-A0A2N7WAB4-F1
#
_cell.length_a   1.000
_cell.length_b   1.000
_cell.length_c   1.000
_cell.angle_alpha   90.00
_cell.angle_beta   90.00
_cell.angle_gamma   90.00
#
_symmetry.space_group_name_H-M   'P 1'
#
loop_
_entity.id
_entity.type
_entity.pdbx_description
1 polymer ?
#
loop_
_entity_poly.entity_id
_entity_poly.type
_entity_poly.pdbx_seq_one_letter_code
_entity_poly.pdbx_strand_id
1 'polypeptide(L)'
;MTDPTLPSSDNAADPATEGSSAMDTVQVDAEPETLHEARLWRDDGWTARVIKNEDDEGWAVEMIKDGEAEPALVGPWTMGRNKKDPKPLDTGAFNTLVKTASEVLRRHEQQLRAQLHKEVRVSSADGNGELDITLDIVPDEDEPYALLTALDTFGEPLAQVQVAPSFKLSKASASAWVENEFRRPG
;
A
#
# COMPACT_ATOMS: atom_id res chain seq x y z
N MET A 1 -13.67 51.91 65.36
CA MET A 1 -13.06 50.99 66.34
C MET A 1 -13.21 49.59 65.78
N THR A 2 -12.08 48.99 65.39
CA THR A 2 -11.75 47.54 65.38
C THR A 2 -12.65 46.53 64.64
N ASP A 3 -12.03 45.87 63.63
CA ASP A 3 -12.13 44.43 63.29
C ASP A 3 -12.31 43.52 64.53
N PRO A 4 -12.82 42.26 64.45
CA PRO A 4 -12.14 41.16 63.74
C PRO A 4 -13.02 40.06 63.09
N THR A 5 -12.54 39.61 61.92
CA THR A 5 -12.08 38.23 61.60
C THR A 5 -12.98 36.99 61.81
N LEU A 6 -13.08 36.23 60.71
CA LEU A 6 -13.48 34.81 60.55
C LEU A 6 -12.74 33.82 61.49
N PRO A 7 -13.23 32.57 61.62
CA PRO A 7 -12.44 31.47 61.03
C PRO A 7 -13.26 30.36 60.36
N SER A 8 -12.53 29.59 59.56
CA SER A 8 -12.89 28.56 58.58
C SER A 8 -13.36 27.20 59.12
N SER A 9 -14.00 26.46 58.20
CA SER A 9 -14.01 25.00 57.98
C SER A 9 -14.80 24.10 58.94
N ASP A 10 -15.85 23.44 58.43
CA ASP A 10 -15.87 21.97 58.24
C ASP A 10 -17.07 21.56 57.34
N ASN A 11 -17.12 20.29 56.98
CA ASN A 11 -17.55 19.67 55.72
C ASN A 11 -18.98 19.05 55.79
N ALA A 12 -19.44 18.48 54.65
CA ALA A 12 -20.65 17.67 54.41
C ALA A 12 -21.90 18.42 53.89
N ALA A 13 -22.64 17.97 52.86
CA ALA A 13 -22.51 16.93 51.85
C ALA A 13 -23.64 17.17 50.81
N ASP A 14 -23.41 16.78 49.55
CA ASP A 14 -24.35 16.65 48.42
C ASP A 14 -24.96 17.94 47.82
N PRO A 15 -24.90 18.10 46.48
CA PRO A 15 -25.69 17.24 45.61
C PRO A 15 -25.00 16.73 44.34
N ALA A 16 -25.25 15.46 44.05
CA ALA A 16 -25.13 14.85 42.75
C ALA A 16 -25.88 15.66 41.66
N THR A 17 -25.17 16.01 40.58
CA THR A 17 -25.56 15.81 39.18
C THR A 17 -24.38 16.31 38.33
N GLU A 18 -23.39 15.43 38.16
CA GLU A 18 -22.35 15.58 37.15
C GLU A 18 -22.95 15.19 35.78
N GLY A 19 -23.26 16.20 34.97
CA GLY A 19 -23.43 16.03 33.52
C GLY A 19 -22.07 16.04 32.84
N SER A 20 -21.24 15.03 33.12
CA SER A 20 -19.99 14.81 32.41
C SER A 20 -20.30 14.14 31.07
N SER A 21 -20.49 14.94 30.01
CA SER A 21 -20.43 14.45 28.64
C SER A 21 -18.97 14.14 28.28
N ALA A 22 -18.45 13.04 28.84
CA ALA A 22 -17.41 12.28 28.19
C ALA A 22 -18.07 11.62 26.98
N MET A 23 -17.86 12.19 25.79
CA MET A 23 -18.12 11.49 24.55
C MET A 23 -17.13 10.34 24.47
N ASP A 24 -17.57 9.21 24.98
CA ASP A 24 -17.04 7.88 24.74
C ASP A 24 -17.12 7.64 23.23
N THR A 25 -16.08 8.03 22.49
CA THR A 25 -15.83 7.50 21.16
C THR A 25 -15.47 6.04 21.34
N VAL A 26 -16.49 5.20 21.43
CA VAL A 26 -16.35 3.77 21.16
C VAL A 26 -15.89 3.67 19.72
N GLN A 27 -14.58 3.62 19.53
CA GLN A 27 -13.98 3.10 18.32
C GLN A 27 -14.35 1.62 18.32
N VAL A 28 -15.51 1.32 17.73
CA VAL A 28 -15.88 -0.05 17.36
C VAL A 28 -14.83 -0.50 16.37
N ASP A 29 -13.88 -1.32 16.83
CA ASP A 29 -13.21 -2.30 15.98
C ASP A 29 -14.33 -3.16 15.39
N ALA A 30 -14.87 -2.70 14.26
CA ALA A 30 -15.80 -3.47 13.48
C ALA A 30 -15.00 -4.63 12.89
N GLU A 31 -15.02 -5.78 13.56
CA GLU A 31 -14.67 -7.04 12.93
C GLU A 31 -15.42 -7.09 11.59
N PRO A 32 -14.73 -7.37 10.46
CA PRO A 32 -15.36 -7.30 9.15
C PRO A 32 -16.51 -8.31 9.12
N GLU A 33 -17.73 -7.79 9.27
CA GLU A 33 -18.92 -8.60 9.37
C GLU A 33 -19.08 -9.36 8.05
N THR A 34 -19.10 -10.70 8.13
CA THR A 34 -19.27 -11.55 6.96
C THR A 34 -20.66 -11.31 6.40
N LEU A 35 -20.73 -10.81 5.17
CA LEU A 35 -21.96 -10.38 4.53
C LEU A 35 -22.07 -11.05 3.17
N HIS A 36 -23.18 -11.73 2.92
CA HIS A 36 -23.42 -12.47 1.68
C HIS A 36 -24.77 -12.08 1.07
N GLU A 37 -24.80 -10.99 0.30
CA GLU A 37 -25.99 -10.50 -0.40
C GLU A 37 -25.87 -10.68 -1.92
N ALA A 38 -26.97 -10.58 -2.66
CA ALA A 38 -26.94 -10.77 -4.11
C ALA A 38 -25.98 -9.81 -4.87
N ARG A 39 -25.69 -8.63 -4.31
CA ARG A 39 -24.86 -7.58 -4.94
C ARG A 39 -23.70 -7.10 -4.08
N LEU A 40 -23.61 -7.55 -2.83
CA LEU A 40 -22.60 -7.13 -1.88
C LEU A 40 -22.11 -8.37 -1.13
N TRP A 41 -20.83 -8.68 -1.24
CA TRP A 41 -20.19 -9.72 -0.44
C TRP A 41 -19.05 -9.11 0.35
N ARG A 42 -18.91 -9.47 1.62
CA ARG A 42 -17.76 -9.15 2.45
C ARG A 42 -17.33 -10.42 3.16
N ASP A 43 -16.12 -10.88 2.86
CA ASP A 43 -15.53 -12.07 3.48
C ASP A 43 -14.01 -12.09 3.27
N ASP A 44 -13.26 -12.80 4.11
CA ASP A 44 -11.81 -13.00 3.99
C ASP A 44 -10.97 -11.71 3.78
N GLY A 45 -11.41 -10.57 4.34
CA GLY A 45 -10.72 -9.29 4.16
C GLY A 45 -10.97 -8.62 2.81
N TRP A 46 -12.02 -9.04 2.09
CA TRP A 46 -12.40 -8.54 0.78
C TRP A 46 -13.87 -8.15 0.74
N THR A 47 -14.16 -7.02 0.11
CA THR A 47 -15.51 -6.56 -0.20
C THR A 47 -15.72 -6.56 -1.72
N ALA A 48 -16.69 -7.35 -2.19
CA ALA A 48 -17.14 -7.38 -3.59
C ALA A 48 -18.46 -6.61 -3.74
N ARG A 49 -18.52 -5.63 -4.64
CA ARG A 49 -19.72 -4.82 -4.90
C ARG A 49 -20.10 -4.88 -6.37
N VAL A 50 -21.34 -5.25 -6.65
CA VAL A 50 -21.88 -5.20 -8.02
C VAL A 50 -22.55 -3.86 -8.24
N ILE A 51 -21.92 -3.03 -9.07
CA ILE A 51 -22.37 -1.69 -9.42
C ILE A 51 -22.82 -1.64 -10.88
N LYS A 52 -23.57 -0.60 -11.23
CA LYS A 52 -23.87 -0.34 -12.64
C LYS A 52 -22.60 0.25 -13.28
N ASN A 53 -22.20 -0.28 -14.44
CA ASN A 53 -21.05 0.28 -15.15
C ASN A 53 -21.43 1.66 -15.71
N GLU A 54 -20.59 2.67 -15.48
CA GLU A 54 -20.78 4.01 -16.02
C GLU A 54 -20.29 4.10 -17.48
N ASP A 55 -19.33 3.26 -17.87
CA ASP A 55 -18.68 3.29 -19.18
C ASP A 55 -19.34 2.36 -20.23
N ASP A 56 -20.18 1.40 -19.82
CA ASP A 56 -20.85 0.44 -20.71
C ASP A 56 -22.33 0.19 -20.32
N GLU A 57 -23.13 -0.31 -21.27
CA GLU A 57 -24.45 -0.89 -21.00
C GLU A 57 -24.32 -2.22 -20.23
N GLY A 58 -24.04 -2.16 -18.92
CA GLY A 58 -23.82 -3.36 -18.13
C GLY A 58 -23.67 -3.15 -16.62
N TRP A 59 -23.28 -4.25 -15.96
CA TRP A 59 -22.90 -4.25 -14.55
C TRP A 59 -21.38 -4.41 -14.46
N ALA A 60 -20.79 -3.87 -13.41
CA ALA A 60 -19.39 -4.09 -13.06
C ALA A 60 -19.33 -4.66 -11.64
N VAL A 61 -18.25 -5.35 -11.33
CA VAL A 61 -17.92 -5.78 -9.98
C VAL A 61 -16.65 -5.08 -9.55
N GLU A 62 -16.72 -4.43 -8.40
CA GLU A 62 -15.57 -3.85 -7.71
C GLU A 62 -15.12 -4.81 -6.61
N MET A 63 -13.83 -5.06 -6.56
CA MET A 63 -13.17 -5.81 -5.49
C MET A 63 -12.30 -4.85 -4.69
N ILE A 64 -12.62 -4.67 -3.43
CA ILE A 64 -11.93 -3.79 -2.50
C ILE A 64 -11.32 -4.67 -1.41
N LYS A 65 -10.05 -4.44 -1.10
CA LYS A 65 -9.39 -5.09 0.03
C LYS A 65 -9.68 -4.27 1.28
N ASP A 66 -10.02 -4.92 2.37
CA ASP A 66 -10.35 -4.22 3.61
C ASP A 66 -9.15 -3.39 4.09
N GLY A 67 -9.40 -2.12 4.43
CA GLY A 67 -8.38 -1.13 4.77
C GLY A 67 -7.90 -0.27 3.59
N GLU A 68 -8.19 -0.66 2.35
CA GLU A 68 -7.91 0.15 1.16
C GLU A 68 -9.10 1.05 0.80
N ALA A 69 -8.83 2.30 0.45
CA ALA A 69 -9.86 3.23 -0.03
C ALA A 69 -10.26 2.97 -1.49
N GLU A 70 -9.33 2.40 -2.28
CA GLU A 70 -9.49 2.17 -3.71
C GLU A 70 -9.76 0.70 -4.03
N PRO A 71 -10.59 0.39 -5.06
CA PRO A 71 -10.80 -0.97 -5.50
C PRO A 71 -9.54 -1.52 -6.18
N ALA A 72 -9.08 -2.68 -5.72
CA ALA A 72 -7.97 -3.41 -6.31
C ALA A 72 -8.27 -3.90 -7.74
N LEU A 73 -9.54 -4.15 -8.04
CA LEU A 73 -10.00 -4.58 -9.35
C LEU A 73 -11.42 -4.08 -9.60
N VAL A 74 -11.65 -3.46 -10.75
CA VAL A 74 -13.00 -3.21 -11.29
C VAL A 74 -13.09 -3.92 -12.63
N GLY A 75 -14.10 -4.77 -12.78
CA GLY A 75 -14.24 -5.59 -13.98
C GLY A 75 -15.69 -5.75 -14.42
N PRO A 76 -15.92 -6.06 -15.70
CA PRO A 76 -17.28 -6.29 -16.21
C PRO A 76 -17.93 -7.46 -15.48
N TRP A 77 -19.19 -7.28 -15.09
CA TRP A 77 -20.00 -8.29 -14.42
C TRP A 77 -21.16 -8.75 -15.29
N THR A 78 -21.46 -10.04 -15.19
CA THR A 78 -22.46 -10.66 -16.05
C THR A 78 -23.87 -10.21 -15.66
N MET A 79 -24.64 -9.79 -16.65
CA MET A 79 -26.07 -9.54 -16.48
C MET A 79 -26.81 -10.85 -16.24
N GLY A 80 -27.66 -10.88 -15.23
CA GLY A 80 -28.41 -12.05 -14.80
C GLY A 80 -29.46 -12.48 -15.82
N ARG A 81 -30.11 -13.62 -15.53
CA ARG A 81 -31.07 -14.28 -16.44
C ARG A 81 -32.20 -13.36 -16.91
N ASN A 82 -32.62 -12.39 -16.10
CA ASN A 82 -33.69 -11.44 -16.41
C ASN A 82 -33.24 -10.32 -17.37
N LYS A 83 -31.98 -10.32 -17.84
CA LYS A 83 -31.40 -9.30 -18.74
C LYS A 83 -31.56 -7.85 -18.23
N LYS A 84 -31.69 -7.68 -16.92
CA LYS A 84 -31.89 -6.38 -16.25
C LYS A 84 -31.07 -6.33 -14.97
N ASP A 85 -31.30 -7.30 -14.09
CA ASP A 85 -30.56 -7.46 -12.85
C ASP A 85 -29.19 -8.12 -13.09
N PRO A 86 -28.16 -7.81 -12.29
CA PRO A 86 -26.89 -8.52 -12.38
C PRO A 86 -27.06 -9.97 -11.95
N LYS A 87 -26.16 -10.85 -12.41
CA LYS A 87 -26.06 -12.19 -11.84
C LYS A 87 -25.74 -12.04 -10.34
N PRO A 88 -26.47 -12.74 -9.44
CA PRO A 88 -26.16 -12.68 -8.02
C PRO A 88 -24.74 -13.20 -7.78
N LEU A 89 -24.02 -12.55 -6.87
CA LEU A 89 -22.76 -13.07 -6.36
C LEU A 89 -23.01 -14.40 -5.64
N ASP A 90 -22.18 -15.38 -5.95
CA ASP A 90 -22.14 -16.68 -5.32
C ASP A 90 -20.72 -16.96 -4.80
N THR A 91 -20.56 -17.92 -3.89
CA THR A 91 -19.27 -18.23 -3.26
C THR A 91 -18.18 -18.57 -4.28
N GLY A 92 -18.54 -19.26 -5.36
CA GLY A 92 -17.57 -19.61 -6.42
C GLY A 92 -17.08 -18.38 -7.16
N ALA A 93 -18.01 -17.51 -7.54
CA ALA A 93 -17.73 -16.22 -8.17
C ALA A 93 -16.87 -15.33 -7.28
N PHE A 94 -17.23 -15.18 -6.00
CA PHE A 94 -16.50 -14.38 -5.03
C PHE A 94 -15.05 -14.86 -4.88
N ASN A 95 -14.84 -16.17 -4.65
CA ASN A 95 -13.51 -16.75 -4.53
C ASN A 95 -12.63 -16.55 -5.77
N THR A 96 -13.21 -16.60 -6.97
CA THR A 96 -12.48 -16.29 -8.20
C THR A 96 -12.07 -14.82 -8.25
N LEU A 97 -12.98 -13.90 -7.90
CA LEU A 97 -12.69 -12.47 -7.89
C LEU A 97 -11.60 -12.12 -6.86
N VAL A 98 -11.66 -12.71 -5.65
CA VAL A 98 -10.62 -12.54 -4.62
C VAL A 98 -9.25 -12.95 -5.15
N LYS A 99 -9.16 -14.10 -5.82
CA LYS A 99 -7.88 -14.57 -6.42
C LYS A 99 -7.38 -13.61 -7.49
N THR A 100 -8.25 -13.14 -8.38
CA THR A 100 -7.86 -12.22 -9.44
C THR A 100 -7.43 -10.86 -8.87
N ALA A 101 -8.19 -10.29 -7.93
CA ALA A 101 -7.87 -9.02 -7.30
C ALA A 101 -6.55 -9.09 -6.50
N SER A 102 -6.33 -10.18 -5.76
CA SER A 102 -5.07 -10.45 -5.05
C SER A 102 -3.89 -10.51 -6.02
N GLU A 103 -4.05 -11.15 -7.17
CA GLU A 103 -3.03 -11.24 -8.21
C GLU A 103 -2.74 -9.87 -8.84
N VAL A 104 -3.76 -9.02 -9.02
CA VAL A 104 -3.58 -7.64 -9.50
C VAL A 104 -2.75 -6.82 -8.53
N LEU A 105 -3.06 -6.85 -7.23
CA LEU A 105 -2.26 -6.16 -6.21
C LEU A 105 -0.82 -6.67 -6.20
N ARG A 106 -0.64 -8.00 -6.15
CA ARG A 106 0.69 -8.63 -6.19
C ARG A 106 1.49 -8.20 -7.42
N ARG A 107 0.84 -8.15 -8.59
CA ARG A 107 1.47 -7.71 -9.85
C ARG A 107 1.78 -6.22 -9.82
N HIS A 108 0.89 -5.38 -9.30
CA HIS A 108 1.09 -3.94 -9.19
C HIS A 108 2.29 -3.64 -8.28
N GLU A 109 2.36 -4.28 -7.11
CA GLU A 109 3.50 -4.19 -6.20
C GLU A 109 4.80 -4.66 -6.85
N GLN A 110 4.77 -5.78 -7.60
CA GLN A 110 5.94 -6.24 -8.33
C GLN A 110 6.37 -5.29 -9.44
N GLN A 111 5.41 -4.68 -10.14
CA GLN A 111 5.69 -3.66 -11.16
C GLN A 111 6.28 -2.41 -10.53
N LEU A 112 5.80 -1.99 -9.36
CA LEU A 112 6.36 -0.87 -8.62
C LEU A 112 7.77 -1.20 -8.13
N ARG A 113 7.99 -2.39 -7.57
CA ARG A 113 9.33 -2.86 -7.17
C ARG A 113 10.29 -2.92 -8.35
N ALA A 114 9.88 -3.45 -9.50
CA ALA A 114 10.74 -3.50 -10.69
C ALA A 114 11.02 -2.10 -11.30
N GLN A 115 10.17 -1.12 -11.04
CA GLN A 115 10.40 0.27 -11.42
C GLN A 115 11.40 0.94 -10.47
N LEU A 116 11.26 0.72 -9.16
CA LEU A 116 12.09 1.32 -8.12
C LEU A 116 13.42 0.59 -7.91
N HIS A 117 13.49 -0.70 -8.21
CA HIS A 117 14.67 -1.53 -8.04
C HIS A 117 15.03 -2.19 -9.37
N LYS A 118 16.24 -1.96 -9.85
CA LYS A 118 16.81 -2.63 -11.03
C LYS A 118 18.13 -3.27 -10.67
N GLU A 119 18.42 -4.41 -11.27
CA GLU A 119 19.65 -5.16 -11.04
C GLU A 119 20.25 -5.61 -12.38
N VAL A 120 21.56 -5.49 -12.53
CA VAL A 120 22.30 -6.00 -13.68
C VAL A 120 23.62 -6.60 -13.22
N ARG A 121 23.91 -7.82 -13.68
CA ARG A 121 25.19 -8.48 -13.45
C ARG A 121 26.23 -8.12 -14.52
N VAL A 122 27.41 -7.70 -14.09
CA VAL A 122 28.55 -7.35 -14.96
C VAL A 122 29.83 -7.99 -14.48
N SER A 123 30.84 -8.12 -15.34
CA SER A 123 32.16 -8.56 -14.91
C SER A 123 32.87 -7.46 -14.12
N SER A 124 33.65 -7.85 -13.11
CA SER A 124 34.56 -6.94 -12.39
C SER A 124 35.63 -6.37 -13.34
N ALA A 125 36.17 -5.20 -13.02
CA ALA A 125 37.20 -4.52 -13.82
C ALA A 125 38.45 -5.40 -14.05
N ASP A 126 38.80 -6.24 -13.07
CA ASP A 126 39.95 -7.14 -13.14
C ASP A 126 39.64 -8.46 -13.88
N GLY A 127 38.40 -8.65 -14.34
CA GLY A 127 37.95 -9.87 -15.04
C GLY A 127 37.85 -11.13 -14.17
N ASN A 128 38.17 -11.04 -12.88
CA ASN A 128 38.26 -12.18 -11.96
C ASN A 128 36.95 -12.52 -11.22
N GLY A 129 35.82 -11.91 -11.60
CA GLY A 129 34.55 -12.16 -10.95
C GLY A 129 33.38 -11.42 -11.60
N GLU A 130 32.19 -11.66 -11.08
CA GLU A 130 30.97 -10.93 -11.43
C GLU A 130 30.58 -10.01 -10.26
N LEU A 131 29.96 -8.88 -10.60
CA LEU A 131 29.43 -7.89 -9.69
C LEU A 131 27.95 -7.70 -10.00
N ASP A 132 27.15 -7.63 -8.94
CA ASP A 132 25.72 -7.31 -9.01
C ASP A 132 25.56 -5.81 -8.82
N ILE A 133 25.11 -5.13 -9.87
CA ILE A 133 24.90 -3.68 -9.85
C ILE A 133 23.41 -3.41 -9.65
N THR A 134 23.05 -2.83 -8.51
CA THR A 134 21.67 -2.46 -8.20
C THR A 134 21.45 -0.96 -8.38
N LEU A 135 20.26 -0.59 -8.81
CA LEU A 135 19.75 0.78 -8.86
C LEU A 135 18.45 0.84 -8.06
N ASP A 136 18.48 1.55 -6.95
CA ASP A 136 17.40 1.71 -6.01
C ASP A 136 16.90 3.16 -6.01
N ILE A 137 15.72 3.41 -6.59
CA ILE A 137 15.05 4.72 -6.61
C ILE A 137 14.35 4.94 -5.28
N VAL A 138 14.71 6.03 -4.61
CA VAL A 138 14.05 6.53 -3.41
C VAL A 138 13.05 7.62 -3.81
N PRO A 139 11.73 7.34 -3.71
CA PRO A 139 10.71 8.33 -3.98
C PRO A 139 10.60 9.27 -2.76
N ASP A 140 11.43 10.30 -2.75
CA ASP A 140 11.32 11.42 -1.80
C ASP A 140 10.38 12.50 -2.40
N GLU A 141 9.57 13.15 -1.56
CA GLU A 141 8.57 14.15 -2.00
C GLU A 141 9.21 15.45 -2.50
N ASP A 142 10.39 15.80 -1.98
CA ASP A 142 11.08 17.05 -2.30
C ASP A 142 12.26 16.82 -3.27
N GLU A 143 13.05 15.76 -3.05
CA GLU A 143 14.28 15.49 -3.81
C GLU A 143 14.44 13.99 -4.14
N PRO A 144 13.72 13.46 -5.14
CA PRO A 144 13.85 12.05 -5.52
C PRO A 144 15.24 11.74 -6.07
N TYR A 145 15.83 10.64 -5.61
CA TYR A 145 17.16 10.19 -6.02
C TYR A 145 17.21 8.68 -6.24
N ALA A 146 18.29 8.18 -6.82
CA ALA A 146 18.56 6.75 -6.87
C ALA A 146 19.95 6.42 -6.33
N LEU A 147 20.09 5.25 -5.72
CA LEU A 147 21.34 4.70 -5.23
C LEU A 147 21.81 3.63 -6.21
N LEU A 148 22.98 3.85 -6.80
CA LEU A 148 23.67 2.87 -7.62
C LEU A 148 24.68 2.15 -6.72
N THR A 149 24.49 0.86 -6.47
CA THR A 149 25.32 0.04 -5.58
C THR A 149 25.98 -1.08 -6.38
N ALA A 150 27.27 -1.33 -6.13
CA ALA A 150 27.98 -2.50 -6.62
C ALA A 150 28.15 -3.49 -5.49
N LEU A 151 27.65 -4.72 -5.68
CA LEU A 151 27.77 -5.83 -4.76
C LEU A 151 28.71 -6.88 -5.36
N ASP A 152 29.53 -7.50 -4.52
CA ASP A 152 30.33 -8.67 -4.94
C ASP A 152 29.50 -9.96 -4.97
N THR A 153 30.13 -11.08 -5.34
CA THR A 153 29.50 -12.43 -5.34
C THR A 153 28.92 -12.86 -3.98
N PHE A 154 29.39 -12.27 -2.88
CA PHE A 154 28.91 -12.56 -1.53
C PHE A 154 27.80 -11.59 -1.08
N GLY A 155 27.42 -10.63 -1.93
CA GLY A 155 26.46 -9.58 -1.62
C GLY A 155 27.02 -8.44 -0.78
N GLU A 156 28.36 -8.33 -0.67
CA GLU A 156 29.00 -7.25 0.07
C GLU A 156 29.10 -5.98 -0.81
N PRO A 157 28.66 -4.81 -0.31
CA PRO A 157 28.74 -3.57 -1.07
C PRO A 157 30.19 -3.10 -1.21
N LEU A 158 30.69 -3.09 -2.45
CA LEU A 158 32.00 -2.57 -2.80
C LEU A 158 31.99 -1.05 -2.98
N ALA A 159 30.90 -0.51 -3.54
CA ALA A 159 30.72 0.91 -3.77
C ALA A 159 29.24 1.28 -3.83
N GLN A 160 28.92 2.51 -3.44
CA GLN A 160 27.59 3.08 -3.56
C GLN A 160 27.70 4.56 -3.92
N VAL A 161 26.92 5.01 -4.91
CA VAL A 161 26.85 6.41 -5.32
C VAL A 161 25.41 6.85 -5.58
N GLN A 162 25.11 8.11 -5.27
CA GLN A 162 23.82 8.71 -5.58
C GLN A 162 23.79 9.20 -7.03
N VAL A 163 22.78 8.79 -7.79
CA VAL A 163 22.55 9.20 -9.17
C VAL A 163 21.15 9.80 -9.31
N ALA A 164 20.89 10.43 -10.46
CA ALA A 164 19.55 10.92 -10.77
C ALA A 164 18.54 9.76 -10.78
N PRO A 165 17.28 9.97 -10.34
CA PRO A 165 16.26 8.91 -10.34
C PRO A 165 15.92 8.42 -11.75
N SER A 166 16.22 9.23 -12.77
CA SER A 166 16.07 8.90 -14.20
C SER A 166 17.26 8.14 -14.79
N PHE A 167 18.29 7.79 -14.00
CA PHE A 167 19.46 7.06 -14.47
C PHE A 167 19.05 5.71 -15.06
N LYS A 168 19.52 5.42 -16.28
CA LYS A 168 19.21 4.18 -16.98
C LYS A 168 20.27 3.13 -16.70
N LEU A 169 20.01 2.26 -15.73
CA LEU A 169 20.85 1.08 -15.50
C LEU A 169 20.73 0.10 -16.69
N SER A 170 21.86 -0.16 -17.33
CA SER A 170 22.05 -1.14 -18.42
C SER A 170 23.38 -1.84 -18.24
N LYS A 171 23.61 -2.95 -18.95
CA LYS A 171 24.91 -3.65 -18.89
C LYS A 171 26.09 -2.75 -19.28
N ALA A 172 25.92 -1.89 -20.29
CA ALA A 172 26.96 -0.98 -20.74
C ALA A 172 27.28 0.12 -19.71
N SER A 173 26.25 0.76 -19.13
CA SER A 173 26.44 1.80 -18.11
C SER A 173 27.00 1.23 -16.81
N ALA A 174 26.60 0.01 -16.44
CA ALA A 174 27.14 -0.71 -15.31
C ALA A 174 28.62 -1.06 -15.50
N SER A 175 29.00 -1.63 -16.65
CA SER A 175 30.41 -1.92 -16.98
C SER A 175 31.26 -0.65 -17.00
N ALA A 176 30.78 0.43 -17.61
CA ALA A 176 31.49 1.70 -17.63
C ALA A 176 31.70 2.29 -16.21
N TRP A 177 30.74 2.08 -15.31
CA TRP A 177 30.86 2.51 -13.91
C TRP A 177 31.92 1.70 -13.15
N VAL A 178 31.93 0.38 -13.34
CA VAL A 178 32.93 -0.54 -12.77
C VAL A 178 34.34 -0.22 -13.31
N GLU A 179 34.48 -0.01 -14.61
CA GLU A 179 35.76 0.34 -15.27
C GLU A 179 36.30 1.70 -14.81
N ASN A 180 35.43 2.63 -14.40
CA ASN A 180 35.80 3.95 -13.89
C ASN A 180 35.98 3.96 -12.36
N GLU A 181 36.33 2.82 -11.76
CA GLU A 181 36.59 2.68 -10.32
C GLU A 181 35.42 3.18 -9.45
N PHE A 182 34.18 2.93 -9.88
CA PHE A 182 32.95 3.30 -9.20
C PHE A 182 32.72 4.81 -9.00
N ARG A 183 33.38 5.69 -9.77
CA ARG A 183 33.12 7.14 -9.73
C ARG A 183 31.72 7.47 -10.21
N ARG A 184 31.11 8.52 -9.65
CA ARG A 184 29.74 8.94 -9.98
C ARG A 184 29.54 9.04 -11.50
N PRO A 185 28.59 8.28 -12.09
CA PRO A 185 28.24 8.42 -13.50
C PRO A 185 27.68 9.82 -13.77
N GLY A 186 28.18 10.47 -14.81
CA GLY A 186 27.72 11.78 -15.30
C GLY A 186 26.73 11.67 -16.45
#